data_AF-A0A942ZWT8-F1
#
_entry.id   AF-A0A942ZWT8-F1
#
_cell.length_a   1.000
_cell.length_b   1.000
_cell.length_c   1.000
_cell.angle_alpha   90.00
_cell.angle_beta   90.00
_cell.angle_gamma   90.00
#
_symmetry.space_group_name_H-M   'P 1'
#
loop_
_entity.id
_entity.type
_entity.pdbx_description
1 polymer ?
#
loop_
_entity_poly.entity_id
_entity_poly.type
_entity_poly.pdbx_seq_one_letter_code
_entity_poly.pdbx_strand_id
1 'polypeptide(L)'
;MPDLEPLFELKENLYKETCPVVLESGALEQVLVPAAVPEQEDAPPLPPETRNVVRMTFRNIDSRAVTALFIDLHVFDKVNNETEVIRDRRYLVPVAGRDETFGGEEEIPVGAAANSFSVAIKKVEFEGEDVWNGSASLLFDAIPARQPLESAFPEAEALLEQYRRDFSAELAEKPDGAEAVFVPETYKDLWLCACGEINRADEEKCFACGAAYEPQRALFDDREKLQENLEAYEKAEAEKAEQARLEAERRAAEEKAAAEEAERRAAEEKAAAEEAARKKRLHRKIFLSISIPLFALAAIFAVVLITYLIPQSRYDSAAAMLEGGRYDKAIEAFAELGRYSDSTARITEAEYGKAAQLLENGKYDEAIAAFEVLGDYSDSKEQITEAEYRKALKTLDSGAYNEALKQLEPLEDYKDAKEKIELCYFGLGMKAVEADDVEAAAENYAHVNADHAVEMQKAFCEKGIAAYNAGDEAHAQEYFDLVTEKDLLPEIDAAYYARGLQLVDDKDFDGAIAIFEKLGGYEDCAEQIRRAHYLKAEALYDAADYAGALEEFEASDGYDDAGSRITETTYQLGVQQLNNGNVVDSYYTLYAIRGNADAYALLVSDSRYYIYVYDVGVGPNPLDE
;
A
#
# COMPACT_ATOMS: atom_id res chain seq x y z
N MET A 1 11.44 -45.84 -14.58
CA MET A 1 11.02 -46.24 -15.94
C MET A 1 11.33 -45.05 -16.83
N PRO A 2 11.69 -45.17 -18.11
CA PRO A 2 11.88 -43.96 -18.92
C PRO A 2 10.54 -43.23 -18.97
N ASP A 3 10.49 -42.01 -18.44
CA ASP A 3 9.31 -41.15 -18.50
C ASP A 3 9.00 -40.92 -19.98
N LEU A 4 7.81 -41.37 -20.40
CA LEU A 4 7.29 -41.07 -21.72
C LEU A 4 6.85 -39.60 -21.70
N GLU A 5 7.20 -38.85 -22.75
CA GLU A 5 6.72 -37.47 -22.87
C GLU A 5 5.18 -37.43 -22.82
N PRO A 6 4.60 -36.44 -22.12
CA PRO A 6 3.16 -36.29 -22.04
C PRO A 6 2.56 -36.06 -23.43
N LEU A 7 1.37 -36.63 -23.65
CA LEU A 7 0.62 -36.47 -24.88
C LEU A 7 0.03 -35.06 -25.03
N PHE A 8 -0.29 -34.42 -23.90
CA PHE A 8 -0.82 -33.07 -23.82
C PHE A 8 -0.61 -32.49 -22.42
N GLU A 9 -0.33 -31.19 -22.35
CA GLU A 9 -0.19 -30.46 -21.09
C GLU A 9 -1.09 -29.22 -21.12
N LEU A 10 -1.72 -28.92 -19.99
CA LEU A 10 -2.36 -27.65 -19.75
C LEU A 10 -1.30 -26.56 -19.57
N LYS A 11 -1.70 -25.30 -19.78
CA LYS A 11 -0.88 -24.17 -19.31
C LYS A 11 -0.71 -24.29 -17.80
N GLU A 12 0.44 -23.88 -17.29
CA GLU A 12 0.70 -23.84 -15.85
C GLU A 12 -0.14 -22.74 -15.18
N ASN A 13 -0.43 -22.93 -13.89
CA ASN A 13 -1.09 -21.96 -13.02
C ASN A 13 -2.41 -21.42 -13.58
N LEU A 14 -3.33 -22.32 -13.91
CA LEU A 14 -4.68 -21.98 -14.34
C LEU A 14 -5.54 -21.55 -13.15
N TYR A 15 -6.15 -20.37 -13.28
CA TYR A 15 -6.88 -19.70 -12.22
C TYR A 15 -8.17 -19.02 -12.70
N LYS A 16 -9.14 -18.92 -11.78
CA LYS A 16 -10.43 -18.25 -11.97
C LYS A 16 -10.78 -17.49 -10.70
N GLU A 17 -11.35 -16.30 -10.85
CA GLU A 17 -11.72 -15.43 -9.71
C GLU A 17 -12.53 -16.17 -8.66
N THR A 18 -12.23 -15.87 -7.41
CA THR A 18 -12.79 -16.45 -6.19
C THR A 18 -12.42 -17.91 -5.94
N CYS A 19 -11.81 -18.61 -6.91
CA CYS A 19 -11.47 -20.01 -6.76
C CYS A 19 -10.41 -20.17 -5.65
N PRO A 20 -10.61 -21.06 -4.67
CA PRO A 20 -9.69 -21.19 -3.54
C PRO A 20 -8.42 -21.99 -3.89
N VAL A 21 -8.37 -22.57 -5.09
CA VAL A 21 -7.23 -23.37 -5.55
C VAL A 21 -6.77 -22.92 -6.94
N VAL A 22 -5.48 -23.01 -7.19
CA VAL A 22 -4.86 -22.86 -8.51
C VAL A 22 -4.61 -24.26 -9.07
N LEU A 23 -4.97 -24.49 -10.33
CA LEU A 23 -4.53 -25.67 -11.05
C LEU A 23 -3.10 -25.42 -11.54
N GLU A 24 -2.14 -25.89 -10.76
CA GLU A 24 -0.72 -25.64 -10.95
C GLU A 24 -0.22 -26.31 -12.24
N SER A 25 -0.62 -27.56 -12.46
CA SER A 25 -0.28 -28.31 -13.67
C SER A 25 -1.30 -29.40 -13.98
N GLY A 26 -1.34 -29.82 -15.24
CA GLY A 26 -2.15 -30.97 -15.66
C GLY A 26 -1.62 -31.58 -16.94
N ALA A 27 -1.41 -32.90 -16.94
CA ALA A 27 -0.85 -33.63 -18.05
C ALA A 27 -1.67 -34.88 -18.40
N LEU A 28 -1.78 -35.15 -19.69
CA LEU A 28 -2.28 -36.40 -20.25
C LEU A 28 -1.07 -37.25 -20.63
N GLU A 29 -0.92 -38.42 -20.01
CA GLU A 29 0.27 -39.26 -20.11
C GLU A 29 -0.09 -40.69 -20.51
N GLN A 30 0.89 -41.41 -21.08
CA GLN A 30 0.81 -42.86 -21.25
C GLN A 30 1.60 -43.58 -20.17
N VAL A 31 0.91 -44.41 -19.40
CA VAL A 31 1.52 -45.22 -18.34
C VAL A 31 1.50 -46.70 -18.74
N LEU A 32 2.63 -47.38 -18.49
CA LEU A 32 2.76 -48.82 -18.67
C LEU A 32 2.05 -49.56 -17.53
N VAL A 33 1.06 -50.36 -17.87
CA VAL A 33 0.43 -51.30 -16.95
C VAL A 33 1.27 -52.58 -16.93
N PRO A 34 1.79 -53.00 -15.77
CA PRO A 34 2.52 -54.26 -15.66
C PRO A 34 1.65 -55.41 -16.16
N ALA A 35 2.23 -56.29 -16.97
CA ALA A 35 1.53 -57.48 -17.45
C ALA A 35 0.99 -58.29 -16.25
N ALA A 36 -0.28 -58.66 -16.30
CA ALA A 36 -0.88 -59.53 -15.30
C ALA A 36 -0.06 -60.83 -15.19
N VAL A 37 0.26 -61.25 -13.96
CA VAL A 37 0.91 -62.54 -13.73
C VAL A 37 -0.08 -63.62 -14.17
N PRO A 38 0.23 -64.45 -15.18
CA PRO A 38 -0.72 -65.46 -15.63
C PRO A 38 -1.00 -66.45 -14.50
N GLU A 39 -2.27 -66.84 -14.33
CA GLU A 39 -2.71 -67.80 -13.30
C GLU A 39 -2.14 -69.22 -13.47
N GLN A 40 -1.47 -69.50 -14.61
CA GLN A 40 -0.79 -70.76 -14.90
C GLN A 40 0.73 -70.57 -14.96
N GLU A 41 1.47 -71.41 -14.22
CA GLU A 41 2.94 -71.35 -14.08
C GLU A 41 3.72 -71.49 -15.40
N ASP A 42 3.10 -71.99 -16.48
CA ASP A 42 3.76 -72.23 -17.78
C ASP A 42 3.32 -71.30 -18.93
N ALA A 43 2.47 -70.29 -18.66
CA ALA A 43 2.01 -69.36 -19.69
C ALA A 43 3.02 -68.22 -19.93
N PRO A 44 3.29 -67.83 -21.20
CA PRO A 44 4.17 -66.70 -21.48
C PRO A 44 3.59 -65.40 -20.89
N PRO A 45 4.43 -64.49 -20.35
CA PRO A 45 3.94 -63.22 -19.82
C PRO A 45 3.23 -62.43 -20.93
N LEU A 46 2.06 -61.87 -20.61
CA LEU A 46 1.35 -60.98 -21.52
C LEU A 46 2.25 -59.76 -21.84
N PRO A 47 2.14 -59.17 -23.04
CA PRO A 47 2.83 -57.90 -23.30
C PRO A 47 2.30 -56.82 -22.34
N PRO A 48 3.14 -55.90 -21.86
CA PRO A 48 2.67 -54.77 -21.08
C PRO A 48 1.69 -53.94 -21.91
N GLU A 49 0.57 -53.57 -21.31
CA GLU A 49 -0.43 -52.70 -21.93
C GLU A 49 -0.13 -51.24 -21.58
N THR A 50 -0.48 -50.31 -22.46
CA THR A 50 -0.43 -48.88 -22.15
C THR A 50 -1.83 -48.36 -21.87
N ARG A 51 -1.95 -47.47 -20.89
CA ARG A 51 -3.18 -46.72 -20.62
C ARG A 51 -2.91 -45.23 -20.65
N ASN A 52 -3.86 -44.46 -21.17
CA ASN A 52 -3.83 -43.01 -21.06
C ASN A 52 -4.38 -42.61 -19.68
N VAL A 53 -3.70 -41.70 -19.00
CA VAL A 53 -4.13 -41.16 -17.71
C VAL A 53 -3.98 -39.64 -17.69
N VAL A 54 -4.86 -38.96 -16.98
CA VAL A 54 -4.71 -37.55 -16.65
C VAL A 54 -4.21 -37.45 -15.21
N ARG A 55 -3.17 -36.66 -14.98
CA ARG A 55 -2.67 -36.25 -13.67
C ARG A 55 -2.77 -34.73 -13.56
N MET A 56 -3.19 -34.22 -12.41
CA MET A 56 -3.33 -32.78 -12.16
C MET A 56 -2.87 -32.46 -10.75
N THR A 57 -2.12 -31.37 -10.62
CA THR A 57 -1.68 -30.84 -9.33
C THR A 57 -2.41 -29.53 -9.06
N PHE A 58 -2.99 -29.45 -7.87
CA PHE A 58 -3.69 -28.26 -7.39
C PHE A 58 -2.93 -27.69 -6.20
N ARG A 59 -2.86 -26.36 -6.11
CA ARG A 59 -2.29 -25.63 -4.96
C ARG A 59 -3.41 -24.90 -4.22
N ASN A 60 -3.48 -25.08 -2.91
CA ASN A 60 -4.42 -24.31 -2.09
C ASN A 60 -3.92 -22.88 -1.88
N ILE A 61 -4.69 -21.88 -2.31
CA ILE A 61 -4.37 -20.46 -2.10
C ILE A 61 -5.34 -19.78 -1.12
N ASP A 62 -6.30 -20.52 -0.56
CA ASP A 62 -7.19 -20.05 0.50
C ASP A 62 -6.53 -20.27 1.87
N SER A 63 -6.82 -19.39 2.82
CA SER A 63 -6.30 -19.50 4.19
C SER A 63 -6.84 -20.72 4.93
N ARG A 64 -8.01 -21.23 4.52
CA ARG A 64 -8.64 -22.44 5.06
C ARG A 64 -8.05 -23.69 4.43
N ALA A 65 -7.92 -24.75 5.21
CA ALA A 65 -7.41 -26.01 4.72
C ALA A 65 -8.45 -26.75 3.85
N VAL A 66 -8.05 -27.26 2.70
CA VAL A 66 -8.90 -28.00 1.76
C VAL A 66 -8.96 -29.48 2.14
N THR A 67 -10.16 -30.06 2.18
CA THR A 67 -10.39 -31.47 2.49
C THR A 67 -10.91 -32.29 1.31
N ALA A 68 -11.57 -31.64 0.34
CA ALA A 68 -11.94 -32.26 -0.92
C ALA A 68 -12.09 -31.25 -2.06
N LEU A 69 -11.82 -31.73 -3.28
CA LEU A 69 -11.99 -30.98 -4.51
C LEU A 69 -12.84 -31.80 -5.49
N PHE A 70 -13.81 -31.15 -6.14
CA PHE A 70 -14.68 -31.78 -7.14
C PHE A 70 -14.49 -31.10 -8.48
N ILE A 71 -14.24 -31.91 -9.52
CA ILE A 71 -14.02 -31.43 -10.87
C ILE A 71 -14.93 -32.14 -11.89
N ASP A 72 -15.19 -31.46 -13.00
CA ASP A 72 -15.63 -32.09 -14.25
C ASP A 72 -14.43 -32.11 -15.21
N LEU A 73 -14.07 -33.28 -15.71
CA LEU A 73 -12.96 -33.49 -16.68
C LEU A 73 -13.55 -33.84 -18.05
N HIS A 74 -13.21 -33.05 -19.06
CA HIS A 74 -13.66 -33.22 -20.44
C HIS A 74 -12.49 -33.67 -21.30
N VAL A 75 -12.64 -34.76 -22.06
CA VAL A 75 -11.55 -35.39 -22.81
C VAL A 75 -11.86 -35.37 -24.31
N PHE A 76 -10.88 -34.93 -25.10
CA PHE A 76 -11.04 -34.71 -26.53
C PHE A 76 -10.09 -35.60 -27.35
N ASP A 77 -10.54 -36.01 -28.53
CA ASP A 77 -9.71 -36.72 -29.51
C ASP A 77 -8.85 -35.77 -30.36
N LYS A 78 -8.08 -36.34 -31.31
CA LYS A 78 -7.22 -35.58 -32.24
C LYS A 78 -7.97 -34.63 -33.18
N VAL A 79 -9.29 -34.75 -33.28
CA VAL A 79 -10.16 -33.93 -34.13
C VAL A 79 -10.98 -32.95 -33.27
N ASN A 80 -10.67 -32.83 -31.97
CA ASN A 80 -11.35 -32.02 -30.97
C ASN A 80 -12.81 -32.41 -30.72
N ASN A 81 -13.21 -33.67 -30.97
CA ASN A 81 -14.50 -34.16 -30.50
C ASN A 81 -14.39 -34.54 -29.03
N GLU A 82 -15.38 -34.13 -28.22
CA GLU A 82 -15.51 -34.60 -26.84
C GLU A 82 -15.88 -36.08 -26.85
N THR A 83 -14.99 -36.92 -26.30
CA THR A 83 -15.11 -38.39 -26.32
C THR A 83 -15.58 -38.95 -24.98
N GLU A 84 -15.26 -38.26 -23.89
CA GLU A 84 -15.53 -38.71 -22.52
C GLU A 84 -15.66 -37.48 -21.62
N VAL A 85 -16.61 -37.52 -20.69
CA VAL A 85 -16.78 -36.51 -19.63
C VAL A 85 -16.90 -37.23 -18.30
N ILE A 86 -15.93 -37.01 -17.42
CA ILE A 86 -15.90 -37.56 -16.06
C ILE A 86 -16.43 -36.46 -15.14
N ARG A 87 -17.69 -36.61 -14.71
CA ARG A 87 -18.38 -35.63 -13.86
C ARG A 87 -18.17 -35.91 -12.38
N ASP A 88 -18.13 -34.83 -11.60
CA ASP A 88 -18.05 -34.84 -10.14
C ASP A 88 -16.92 -35.73 -9.61
N ARG A 89 -15.78 -35.76 -10.32
CA ARG A 89 -14.58 -36.47 -9.87
C ARG A 89 -14.09 -35.82 -8.58
N ARG A 90 -14.10 -36.59 -7.51
CA ARG A 90 -13.68 -36.16 -6.17
C ARG A 90 -12.24 -36.54 -5.90
N TYR A 91 -11.41 -35.55 -5.60
CA TYR A 91 -10.14 -35.72 -4.92
C TYR A 91 -10.38 -35.66 -3.41
N LEU A 92 -9.95 -36.71 -2.69
CA LEU A 92 -9.91 -36.69 -1.22
C LEU A 92 -8.54 -36.17 -0.81
N VAL A 93 -8.51 -35.06 -0.10
CA VAL A 93 -7.29 -34.35 0.25
C VAL A 93 -7.03 -34.58 1.74
N PRO A 94 -5.92 -35.22 2.14
CA PRO A 94 -5.44 -35.13 3.52
C PRO A 94 -5.20 -33.63 3.78
N VAL A 95 -6.09 -33.01 4.58
CA VAL A 95 -6.13 -31.58 4.96
C VAL A 95 -4.97 -30.78 4.36
N ALA A 96 -5.20 -30.12 3.22
CA ALA A 96 -4.20 -29.31 2.55
C ALA A 96 -4.30 -27.86 3.05
N GLY A 97 -3.35 -27.44 3.89
CA GLY A 97 -3.26 -26.07 4.39
C GLY A 97 -2.99 -25.05 3.30
N ARG A 98 -2.97 -23.76 3.67
CA ARG A 98 -2.55 -22.68 2.78
C ARG A 98 -1.19 -23.02 2.17
N ASP A 99 -1.11 -22.91 0.85
CA ASP A 99 0.04 -23.19 0.00
C ASP A 99 0.41 -24.66 -0.27
N GLU A 100 -0.27 -25.61 0.36
CA GLU A 100 0.00 -27.02 0.11
C GLU A 100 -0.58 -27.49 -1.24
N THR A 101 0.17 -28.38 -1.90
CA THR A 101 -0.22 -28.97 -3.18
C THR A 101 -0.78 -30.38 -3.02
N PHE A 102 -1.72 -30.76 -3.89
CA PHE A 102 -2.37 -32.07 -3.86
C PHE A 102 -2.81 -32.54 -5.25
N GLY A 103 -3.15 -33.82 -5.39
CA GLY A 103 -3.71 -34.41 -6.62
C GLY A 103 -2.69 -34.97 -7.62
N GLY A 104 -1.43 -34.51 -7.62
CA GLY A 104 -0.45 -34.86 -8.65
C GLY A 104 -0.11 -36.35 -8.78
N GLU A 105 -0.30 -37.13 -7.71
CA GLU A 105 -0.09 -38.59 -7.71
C GLU A 105 -1.31 -39.39 -8.16
N GLU A 106 -2.49 -38.76 -8.24
CA GLU A 106 -3.73 -39.45 -8.57
C GLU A 106 -3.91 -39.55 -10.08
N GLU A 107 -3.94 -40.78 -10.58
CA GLU A 107 -4.21 -41.06 -11.99
C GLU A 107 -5.72 -41.16 -12.26
N ILE A 108 -6.20 -40.39 -13.23
CA ILE A 108 -7.55 -40.54 -13.80
C ILE A 108 -7.43 -41.26 -15.14
N PRO A 109 -7.84 -42.54 -15.24
CA PRO A 109 -7.83 -43.26 -16.51
C PRO A 109 -8.79 -42.62 -17.51
N VAL A 110 -8.35 -42.48 -18.76
CA VAL A 110 -9.17 -41.95 -19.86
C VAL A 110 -9.07 -42.84 -21.10
N GLY A 111 -10.00 -42.68 -22.04
CA GLY A 111 -10.02 -43.45 -23.28
C GLY A 111 -8.71 -43.40 -24.08
N ALA A 112 -8.38 -44.50 -24.77
CA ALA A 112 -7.16 -44.62 -25.58
C ALA A 112 -7.08 -43.61 -26.75
N ALA A 113 -8.21 -43.01 -27.14
CA ALA A 113 -8.30 -41.97 -28.16
C ALA A 113 -8.03 -40.55 -27.62
N ALA A 114 -7.86 -40.38 -26.30
CA ALA A 114 -7.60 -39.09 -25.67
C ALA A 114 -6.36 -38.42 -26.26
N ASN A 115 -6.49 -37.15 -26.61
CA ASN A 115 -5.44 -36.32 -27.18
C ASN A 115 -5.29 -34.98 -26.46
N SER A 116 -6.36 -34.46 -25.87
CA SER A 116 -6.32 -33.29 -24.98
C SER A 116 -7.45 -33.37 -23.95
N PHE A 117 -7.42 -32.50 -22.95
CA PHE A 117 -8.49 -32.41 -21.96
C PHE A 117 -8.67 -30.96 -21.48
N SER A 118 -9.82 -30.70 -20.88
CA SER A 118 -10.11 -29.48 -20.11
C SER A 118 -10.78 -29.84 -18.79
N VAL A 119 -10.68 -28.94 -17.81
CA VAL A 119 -11.16 -29.20 -16.45
C VAL A 119 -11.95 -28.01 -15.92
N ALA A 120 -13.04 -28.30 -15.23
CA ALA A 120 -13.83 -27.32 -14.47
C ALA A 120 -13.76 -27.69 -12.99
N ILE A 121 -13.41 -26.72 -12.13
CA ILE A 121 -13.51 -26.90 -10.68
C ILE A 121 -14.92 -26.49 -10.24
N LYS A 122 -15.67 -27.46 -9.73
CA LYS A 122 -17.07 -27.28 -9.35
C LYS A 122 -17.27 -26.96 -7.89
N LYS A 123 -16.45 -27.55 -7.02
CA LYS A 123 -16.65 -27.44 -5.58
C LYS A 123 -15.36 -27.68 -4.84
N VAL A 124 -15.11 -26.89 -3.80
CA VAL A 124 -14.04 -27.10 -2.83
C VAL A 124 -14.64 -27.17 -1.44
N GLU A 125 -14.33 -28.24 -0.71
CA GLU A 125 -14.72 -28.43 0.69
C GLU A 125 -13.52 -28.13 1.57
N PHE A 126 -13.74 -27.37 2.64
CA PHE A 126 -12.69 -27.00 3.60
C PHE A 126 -12.79 -27.82 4.88
N GLU A 127 -11.80 -27.68 5.76
CA GLU A 127 -11.91 -28.14 7.14
C GLU A 127 -12.96 -27.29 7.87
N GLY A 128 -14.07 -27.92 8.27
CA GLY A 128 -15.27 -27.24 8.78
C GLY A 128 -16.53 -27.61 7.98
N GLU A 129 -17.56 -26.76 8.03
CA GLU A 129 -18.78 -26.91 7.22
C GLU A 129 -18.80 -25.97 5.99
N ASP A 130 -17.71 -25.23 5.76
CA ASP A 130 -17.59 -24.27 4.67
C ASP A 130 -17.38 -24.96 3.31
N VAL A 131 -18.01 -24.40 2.28
CA VAL A 131 -17.93 -24.91 0.91
C VAL A 131 -17.85 -23.73 -0.07
N TRP A 132 -16.90 -23.81 -1.00
CA TRP A 132 -16.89 -22.97 -2.20
C TRP A 132 -17.55 -23.71 -3.37
N ASN A 133 -18.44 -23.05 -4.10
CA ASN A 133 -19.11 -23.60 -5.28
C ASN A 133 -18.71 -22.79 -6.52
N GLY A 134 -18.15 -23.46 -7.51
CA GLY A 134 -17.76 -22.86 -8.79
C GLY A 134 -18.91 -22.86 -9.79
N SER A 135 -18.85 -21.91 -10.74
CA SER A 135 -19.77 -21.93 -11.89
C SER A 135 -19.37 -23.01 -12.90
N ALA A 136 -20.33 -23.52 -13.67
CA ALA A 136 -20.13 -24.56 -14.69
C ALA A 136 -19.25 -24.13 -15.89
N SER A 137 -18.68 -22.92 -15.85
CA SER A 137 -17.77 -22.41 -16.88
C SER A 137 -16.39 -23.07 -16.75
N LEU A 138 -15.91 -23.62 -17.87
CA LEU A 138 -14.58 -24.19 -18.06
C LEU A 138 -13.46 -23.14 -18.19
N LEU A 139 -13.80 -21.85 -18.11
CA LEU A 139 -12.83 -20.77 -18.34
C LEU A 139 -11.95 -20.58 -17.10
N PHE A 140 -10.76 -21.16 -17.14
CA PHE A 140 -9.62 -20.80 -16.32
C PHE A 140 -8.59 -20.11 -17.20
N ASP A 141 -8.02 -19.02 -16.70
CA ASP A 141 -6.97 -18.29 -17.38
C ASP A 141 -5.64 -18.63 -16.73
N ALA A 142 -4.57 -18.73 -17.52
CA ALA A 142 -3.24 -18.85 -16.96
C ALA A 142 -2.89 -17.55 -16.25
N ILE A 143 -2.45 -17.67 -14.99
CA ILE A 143 -1.80 -16.55 -14.30
C ILE A 143 -0.63 -16.08 -15.18
N PRO A 144 -0.52 -14.78 -15.48
CA PRO A 144 0.50 -14.27 -16.39
C PRO A 144 1.91 -14.66 -15.96
N ALA A 145 2.79 -14.86 -16.95
CA ALA A 145 4.21 -15.04 -16.68
C ALA A 145 4.76 -13.76 -16.05
N ARG A 146 5.34 -13.90 -14.85
CA ARG A 146 5.79 -12.78 -14.03
C ARG A 146 7.08 -12.18 -14.55
N GLN A 147 7.20 -10.85 -14.52
CA GLN A 147 8.43 -10.15 -14.92
C GLN A 147 9.52 -10.32 -13.85
N PRO A 148 10.71 -10.88 -14.18
CA PRO A 148 11.84 -10.91 -13.26
C PRO A 148 12.37 -9.50 -12.96
N LEU A 149 12.80 -9.25 -11.73
CA LEU A 149 13.30 -7.93 -11.33
C LEU A 149 14.53 -7.49 -12.15
N GLU A 150 15.40 -8.42 -12.55
CA GLU A 150 16.55 -8.14 -13.41
C GLU A 150 16.14 -7.46 -14.71
N SER A 151 14.97 -7.83 -15.25
CA SER A 151 14.44 -7.23 -16.47
C SER A 151 13.86 -5.83 -16.23
N ALA A 152 13.46 -5.52 -14.99
CA ALA A 152 12.93 -4.21 -14.61
C ALA A 152 14.01 -3.18 -14.22
N PHE A 153 15.24 -3.63 -13.97
CA PHE A 153 16.40 -2.79 -13.65
C PHE A 153 17.53 -2.97 -14.67
N PRO A 154 17.31 -2.75 -15.98
CA PRO A 154 18.33 -2.94 -16.99
C PRO A 154 19.48 -1.95 -16.74
N GLU A 155 20.72 -2.47 -16.72
CA GLU A 155 21.95 -1.67 -16.51
C GLU A 155 22.04 -0.97 -15.13
N ALA A 156 21.17 -1.32 -14.18
CA ALA A 156 21.06 -0.72 -12.86
C ALA A 156 21.22 -1.76 -11.72
N GLU A 157 22.22 -2.64 -11.85
CA GLU A 157 22.47 -3.75 -10.91
C GLU A 157 22.55 -3.29 -9.44
N ALA A 158 23.21 -2.16 -9.17
CA ALA A 158 23.34 -1.63 -7.81
C ALA A 158 22.00 -1.22 -7.19
N LEU A 159 21.08 -0.67 -8.00
CA LEU A 159 19.73 -0.31 -7.58
C LEU A 159 18.86 -1.54 -7.38
N LEU A 160 18.98 -2.57 -8.22
CA LEU A 160 18.32 -3.85 -8.00
C LEU A 160 18.73 -4.47 -6.67
N GLU A 161 20.04 -4.51 -6.41
CA GLU A 161 20.58 -5.01 -5.15
C GLU A 161 20.16 -4.15 -3.96
N GLN A 162 19.97 -2.83 -4.13
CA GLN A 162 19.41 -1.97 -3.10
C GLN A 162 17.95 -2.30 -2.83
N TYR A 163 17.12 -2.44 -3.87
CA TYR A 163 15.73 -2.85 -3.72
C TYR A 163 15.60 -4.19 -2.97
N ARG A 164 16.44 -5.17 -3.29
CA ARG A 164 16.49 -6.46 -2.57
C ARG A 164 16.83 -6.29 -1.09
N ARG A 165 17.79 -5.41 -0.76
CA ARG A 165 18.14 -5.10 0.63
C ARG A 165 16.98 -4.45 1.37
N ASP A 166 16.37 -3.42 0.79
CA ASP A 166 15.28 -2.67 1.42
C ASP A 166 14.03 -3.55 1.59
N PHE A 167 13.68 -4.34 0.57
CA PHE A 167 12.60 -5.32 0.66
C PHE A 167 12.83 -6.32 1.79
N SER A 168 14.04 -6.89 1.87
CA SER A 168 14.39 -7.89 2.88
C SER A 168 14.47 -7.30 4.29
N ALA A 169 14.98 -6.08 4.44
CA ALA A 169 15.23 -5.45 5.74
C ALA A 169 14.01 -4.72 6.33
N GLU A 170 13.19 -4.10 5.47
CA GLU A 170 12.12 -3.20 5.90
C GLU A 170 10.71 -3.78 5.72
N LEU A 171 10.52 -4.64 4.71
CA LEU A 171 9.18 -5.12 4.33
C LEU A 171 8.93 -6.58 4.69
N ALA A 172 9.92 -7.45 4.52
CA ALA A 172 9.76 -8.87 4.80
C ALA A 172 9.83 -9.16 6.31
N GLU A 173 8.81 -9.82 6.84
CA GLU A 173 8.76 -10.25 8.24
C GLU A 173 9.42 -11.63 8.44
N LYS A 174 9.45 -12.44 7.38
CA LYS A 174 9.96 -13.82 7.39
C LYS A 174 11.23 -13.90 6.55
N PRO A 175 12.42 -14.07 7.17
CA PRO A 175 13.70 -14.04 6.45
C PRO A 175 13.89 -15.22 5.50
N ASP A 176 13.30 -16.38 5.80
CA ASP A 176 13.44 -17.61 5.00
C ASP A 176 12.68 -17.57 3.66
N GLY A 177 11.95 -16.49 3.36
CA GLY A 177 11.26 -16.24 2.08
C GLY A 177 11.36 -14.79 1.58
N ALA A 178 12.32 -14.02 2.11
CA ALA A 178 12.44 -12.57 1.89
C ALA A 178 13.21 -12.17 0.62
N GLU A 179 13.54 -13.11 -0.27
CA GLU A 179 14.26 -12.80 -1.50
C GLU A 179 13.29 -12.26 -2.56
N ALA A 180 13.47 -11.00 -2.96
CA ALA A 180 12.69 -10.42 -4.04
C ALA A 180 13.23 -10.88 -5.40
N VAL A 181 12.35 -11.50 -6.20
CA VAL A 181 12.65 -12.14 -7.49
C VAL A 181 11.85 -11.51 -8.64
N PHE A 182 10.59 -11.16 -8.39
CA PHE A 182 9.65 -10.68 -9.42
C PHE A 182 9.18 -9.26 -9.15
N VAL A 183 8.71 -8.57 -10.19
CA VAL A 183 7.98 -7.31 -10.03
C VAL A 183 6.66 -7.59 -9.29
N PRO A 184 6.31 -6.80 -8.25
CA PRO A 184 5.01 -6.92 -7.59
C PRO A 184 3.90 -6.40 -8.51
N GLU A 185 2.83 -7.17 -8.63
CA GLU A 185 1.71 -6.92 -9.55
C GLU A 185 0.38 -7.48 -9.02
N THR A 186 -0.74 -6.95 -9.50
CA THR A 186 -2.08 -7.52 -9.25
C THR A 186 -2.56 -8.31 -10.46
N TYR A 187 -3.38 -9.33 -10.21
CA TYR A 187 -4.04 -10.10 -11.24
C TYR A 187 -5.41 -10.57 -10.75
N LYS A 188 -6.48 -10.00 -11.31
CA LYS A 188 -7.86 -10.27 -10.87
C LYS A 188 -8.02 -10.01 -9.36
N ASP A 189 -8.54 -10.97 -8.60
CA ASP A 189 -8.66 -10.97 -7.13
C ASP A 189 -7.40 -11.51 -6.42
N LEU A 190 -6.25 -11.52 -7.10
CA LEU A 190 -4.95 -11.89 -6.55
C LEU A 190 -3.97 -10.72 -6.59
N TRP A 191 -3.00 -10.76 -5.68
CA TRP A 191 -1.78 -9.96 -5.77
C TRP A 191 -0.55 -10.86 -5.65
N LEU A 192 0.42 -10.61 -6.51
CA LEU A 192 1.60 -11.45 -6.70
C LEU A 192 2.80 -10.75 -6.06
N CYS A 193 3.30 -11.30 -4.97
CA CYS A 193 4.36 -10.69 -4.17
C CYS A 193 5.70 -10.72 -4.91
N ALA A 194 6.57 -9.75 -4.66
CA ALA A 194 7.93 -9.73 -5.21
C ALA A 194 8.74 -10.99 -4.87
N CYS A 195 8.44 -11.67 -3.76
CA CYS A 195 9.10 -12.94 -3.41
C CYS A 195 8.68 -14.15 -4.29
N GLY A 196 7.66 -14.00 -5.13
CA GLY A 196 7.12 -15.08 -5.96
C GLY A 196 5.74 -15.59 -5.53
N GLU A 197 5.35 -15.34 -4.28
CA GLU A 197 4.12 -15.90 -3.71
C GLU A 197 2.84 -15.30 -4.31
N ILE A 198 1.83 -16.16 -4.51
CA ILE A 198 0.48 -15.79 -4.94
C ILE A 198 -0.34 -15.54 -3.67
N ASN A 199 -0.97 -14.38 -3.56
CA ASN A 199 -1.81 -14.03 -2.42
C ASN A 199 -3.17 -13.57 -2.92
N ARG A 200 -4.20 -13.74 -2.08
CA ARG A 200 -5.53 -13.24 -2.39
C ARG A 200 -5.68 -11.78 -2.01
N ALA A 201 -6.61 -11.08 -2.67
CA ALA A 201 -6.93 -9.68 -2.38
C ALA A 201 -7.31 -9.42 -0.90
N ASP A 202 -7.85 -10.42 -0.19
CA ASP A 202 -8.17 -10.34 1.24
C ASP A 202 -7.00 -10.66 2.18
N GLU A 203 -5.85 -11.09 1.66
CA GLU A 203 -4.63 -11.28 2.43
C GLU A 203 -3.83 -9.96 2.48
N GLU A 204 -3.81 -9.28 3.64
CA GLU A 204 -3.07 -8.02 3.83
C GLU A 204 -1.55 -8.17 3.66
N LYS A 205 -1.03 -9.37 3.96
CA LYS A 205 0.40 -9.67 3.98
C LYS A 205 0.69 -10.95 3.21
N CYS A 206 1.88 -10.98 2.62
CA CYS A 206 2.34 -12.12 1.85
C CYS A 206 2.42 -13.35 2.76
N PHE A 207 1.82 -14.46 2.35
CA PHE A 207 1.88 -15.70 3.11
C PHE A 207 3.34 -16.17 3.32
N ALA A 208 4.19 -16.06 2.29
CA ALA A 208 5.57 -16.53 2.33
C ALA A 208 6.52 -15.58 3.08
N CYS A 209 6.56 -14.29 2.72
CA CYS A 209 7.55 -13.36 3.24
C CYS A 209 7.02 -12.35 4.29
N GLY A 210 5.70 -12.20 4.41
CA GLY A 210 5.06 -11.23 5.31
C GLY A 210 4.97 -9.79 4.79
N ALA A 211 5.55 -9.47 3.63
CA ALA A 211 5.45 -8.13 3.06
C ALA A 211 4.03 -7.82 2.55
N ALA A 212 3.53 -6.61 2.80
CA ALA A 212 2.26 -6.12 2.25
C ALA A 212 2.42 -5.61 0.81
N TYR A 213 1.35 -5.62 0.01
CA TYR A 213 1.40 -5.28 -1.43
C TYR A 213 1.73 -3.80 -1.70
N GLU A 214 1.02 -2.86 -1.09
CA GLU A 214 1.24 -1.43 -1.36
C GLU A 214 2.65 -0.96 -0.99
N PRO A 215 3.23 -1.31 0.18
CA PRO A 215 4.60 -0.91 0.52
C PRO A 215 5.68 -1.43 -0.44
N GLN A 216 5.60 -2.70 -0.88
CA GLN A 216 6.58 -3.24 -1.83
C GLN A 216 6.42 -2.62 -3.23
N ARG A 217 5.18 -2.28 -3.62
CA ARG A 217 4.90 -1.60 -4.88
C ARG A 217 5.45 -0.16 -4.86
N ALA A 218 5.18 0.58 -3.79
CA ALA A 218 5.70 1.93 -3.58
C ALA A 218 7.23 1.96 -3.58
N LEU A 219 7.88 1.04 -2.86
CA LEU A 219 9.34 0.92 -2.85
C LEU A 219 9.91 0.61 -4.25
N PHE A 220 9.23 -0.24 -5.03
CA PHE A 220 9.66 -0.58 -6.38
C PHE A 220 9.54 0.58 -7.37
N ASP A 221 8.47 1.38 -7.25
CA ASP A 221 8.18 2.50 -8.14
C ASP A 221 9.01 3.75 -7.79
N ASP A 222 9.40 3.93 -6.53
CA ASP A 222 10.20 5.07 -6.06
C ASP A 222 11.70 4.92 -6.34
N ARG A 223 12.08 5.23 -7.59
CA ARG A 223 13.47 5.15 -8.06
C ARG A 223 14.39 6.17 -7.39
N GLU A 224 13.85 7.33 -7.02
CA GLU A 224 14.61 8.37 -6.34
C GLU A 224 14.95 7.90 -4.93
N LYS A 225 13.99 7.32 -4.21
CA LYS A 225 14.22 6.79 -2.88
C LYS A 225 15.21 5.64 -2.85
N LEU A 226 15.11 4.72 -3.81
CA LEU A 226 16.10 3.64 -3.95
C LEU A 226 17.52 4.19 -4.21
N GLN A 227 17.64 5.27 -4.99
CA GLN A 227 18.92 5.93 -5.23
C GLN A 227 19.46 6.60 -3.96
N GLU A 228 18.62 7.30 -3.19
CA GLU A 228 19.01 7.87 -1.90
C GLU A 228 19.50 6.79 -0.92
N ASN A 229 18.76 5.68 -0.83
CA ASN A 229 19.09 4.56 0.04
C ASN A 229 20.42 3.91 -0.38
N LEU A 230 20.66 3.77 -1.69
CA LEU A 230 21.92 3.27 -2.23
C LEU A 230 23.09 4.19 -1.86
N GLU A 231 22.96 5.50 -2.05
CA GLU A 231 23.99 6.48 -1.71
C GLU A 231 24.30 6.49 -0.20
N ALA A 232 23.25 6.37 0.64
CA ALA A 232 23.40 6.24 2.08
C ALA A 232 24.14 4.96 2.47
N TYR A 233 23.80 3.83 1.84
CA TYR A 233 24.47 2.55 2.05
C TYR A 233 25.95 2.60 1.63
N GLU A 234 26.25 3.13 0.44
CA GLU A 234 27.62 3.27 -0.05
C GLU A 234 28.47 4.18 0.84
N LYS A 235 27.89 5.29 1.32
CA LYS A 235 28.54 6.18 2.28
C LYS A 235 28.83 5.46 3.60
N ALA A 236 27.86 4.73 4.14
CA ALA A 236 28.04 3.98 5.38
C ALA A 236 29.13 2.90 5.27
N GLU A 237 29.18 2.16 4.16
CA GLU A 237 30.23 1.18 3.90
C GLU A 237 31.60 1.84 3.69
N ALA A 238 31.67 3.01 3.03
CA ALA A 238 32.90 3.78 2.90
C ALA A 238 33.42 4.31 4.25
N GLU A 239 32.54 4.82 5.11
CA GLU A 239 32.89 5.28 6.45
C GLU A 239 33.39 4.12 7.33
N LYS A 240 32.73 2.96 7.25
CA LYS A 240 33.14 1.73 7.95
C LYS A 240 34.50 1.21 7.44
N ALA A 241 34.74 1.26 6.13
CA ALA A 241 36.04 0.90 5.55
C ALA A 241 37.15 1.87 6.00
N GLU A 242 36.85 3.16 6.07
CA GLU A 242 37.78 4.18 6.57
C GLU A 242 38.10 3.98 8.06
N GLN A 243 37.07 3.73 8.89
CA GLN A 243 37.25 3.42 10.30
C GLN A 243 38.10 2.16 10.50
N ALA A 244 37.85 1.10 9.73
CA ALA A 244 38.66 -0.11 9.75
C ALA A 244 40.12 0.16 9.34
N ARG A 245 40.35 1.04 8.36
CA ARG A 245 41.71 1.46 7.95
C ARG A 245 42.42 2.22 9.06
N LEU A 246 41.76 3.22 9.66
CA LEU A 246 42.31 4.01 10.76
C LEU A 246 42.60 3.13 11.99
N GLU A 247 41.74 2.16 12.29
CA GLU A 247 41.97 1.20 13.36
C GLU A 247 43.17 0.28 13.06
N ALA A 248 43.30 -0.21 11.83
CA ALA A 248 44.45 -1.01 11.41
C ALA A 248 45.77 -0.20 11.50
N GLU A 249 45.75 1.06 11.07
CA GLU A 249 46.91 1.96 11.17
C GLU A 249 47.27 2.25 12.63
N ARG A 250 46.28 2.51 13.48
CA ARG A 250 46.48 2.69 14.94
C ARG A 250 47.12 1.46 15.56
N ARG A 251 46.59 0.25 15.27
CA ARG A 251 47.16 -1.01 15.78
C ARG A 251 48.60 -1.21 15.31
N ALA A 252 48.91 -0.91 14.05
CA ALA A 252 50.28 -1.00 13.54
C ALA A 252 51.23 0.02 14.19
N ALA A 253 50.76 1.24 14.46
CA ALA A 253 51.53 2.27 15.16
C ALA A 253 51.79 1.90 16.62
N GLU A 254 50.79 1.36 17.32
CA GLU A 254 50.91 0.85 18.69
C GLU A 254 51.92 -0.31 18.77
N GLU A 255 51.84 -1.27 17.84
CA GLU A 255 52.81 -2.38 17.76
C GLU A 255 54.24 -1.89 17.53
N LYS A 256 54.42 -0.92 16.62
CA LYS A 256 55.72 -0.32 16.34
C LYS A 256 56.27 0.43 17.56
N ALA A 257 55.44 1.25 18.22
CA ALA A 257 55.84 1.97 19.42
C ALA A 257 56.22 1.03 20.57
N ALA A 258 55.47 -0.07 20.75
CA ALA A 258 55.79 -1.11 21.73
C ALA A 258 57.12 -1.80 21.42
N ALA A 259 57.43 -2.08 20.15
CA ALA A 259 58.70 -2.65 19.73
C ALA A 259 59.89 -1.69 19.98
N GLU A 260 59.74 -0.40 19.63
CA GLU A 260 60.76 0.63 19.88
C GLU A 260 60.98 0.86 21.38
N GLU A 261 59.92 0.84 22.20
CA GLU A 261 60.05 0.93 23.65
C GLU A 261 60.72 -0.30 24.25
N ALA A 262 60.42 -1.50 23.75
CA ALA A 262 61.09 -2.74 24.19
C ALA A 262 62.59 -2.70 23.85
N GLU A 263 62.96 -2.21 22.67
CA GLU A 263 64.36 -2.02 22.28
C GLU A 263 65.04 -0.96 23.15
N ARG A 264 64.38 0.18 23.41
CA ARG A 264 64.90 1.24 24.28
C ARG A 264 65.12 0.72 25.71
N ARG A 265 64.17 0.00 26.28
CA ARG A 265 64.29 -0.63 27.62
C ARG A 265 65.46 -1.63 27.65
N ALA A 266 65.63 -2.45 26.61
CA ALA A 266 66.76 -3.37 26.51
C ALA A 266 68.12 -2.64 26.37
N ALA A 267 68.17 -1.51 25.66
CA ALA A 267 69.35 -0.67 25.54
C ALA A 267 69.67 0.05 26.85
N GLU A 268 68.66 0.58 27.55
CA GLU A 268 68.78 1.21 28.86
C GLU A 268 69.22 0.19 29.93
N GLU A 269 68.72 -1.05 29.92
CA GLU A 269 69.20 -2.11 30.82
C GLU A 269 70.66 -2.46 30.55
N LYS A 270 71.08 -2.57 29.28
CA LYS A 270 72.50 -2.78 28.93
C LYS A 270 73.37 -1.61 29.36
N ALA A 271 72.93 -0.37 29.10
CA ALA A 271 73.64 0.83 29.50
C ALA A 271 73.70 1.00 31.02
N ALA A 272 72.63 0.67 31.74
CA ALA A 272 72.59 0.67 33.20
C ALA A 272 73.46 -0.44 33.79
N ALA A 273 73.55 -1.61 33.15
CA ALA A 273 74.48 -2.67 33.55
C ALA A 273 75.96 -2.24 33.35
N GLU A 274 76.28 -1.59 32.22
CA GLU A 274 77.61 -1.01 31.98
C GLU A 274 77.92 0.16 32.93
N GLU A 275 76.96 1.05 33.16
CA GLU A 275 77.12 2.19 34.06
C GLU A 275 77.20 1.75 35.52
N ALA A 276 76.46 0.72 35.95
CA ALA A 276 76.62 0.11 37.27
C ALA A 276 78.01 -0.54 37.43
N ALA A 277 78.54 -1.17 36.38
CA ALA A 277 79.92 -1.65 36.35
C ALA A 277 80.95 -0.50 36.37
N ARG A 278 80.65 0.64 35.73
CA ARG A 278 81.50 1.85 35.69
C ARG A 278 81.43 2.67 36.98
N LYS A 279 80.26 2.85 37.60
CA LYS A 279 80.03 3.51 38.89
C LYS A 279 80.69 2.74 40.03
N LYS A 280 80.70 1.39 39.99
CA LYS A 280 81.58 0.57 40.87
C LYS A 280 83.08 0.91 40.71
N ARG A 281 83.52 1.29 39.51
CA ARG A 281 84.91 1.74 39.24
C ARG A 281 85.17 3.22 39.59
N LEU A 282 84.15 4.08 39.53
CA LEU A 282 84.25 5.53 39.70
C LEU A 282 83.95 6.02 41.13
N HIS A 283 83.08 5.35 41.89
CA HIS A 283 82.91 5.55 43.35
C HIS A 283 84.19 5.24 44.13
N ARG A 284 85.17 4.59 43.50
CA ARG A 284 86.53 4.46 44.02
C ARG A 284 87.34 5.78 43.92
N LYS A 285 86.86 6.83 43.25
CA LYS A 285 87.70 7.99 42.89
C LYS A 285 87.15 9.40 43.11
N ILE A 286 85.84 9.68 43.20
CA ILE A 286 85.37 11.10 43.16
C ILE A 286 84.17 11.37 44.10
N PHE A 287 84.45 11.65 45.37
CA PHE A 287 83.50 12.15 46.39
C PHE A 287 83.80 13.61 46.82
N LEU A 288 84.28 14.49 45.93
CA LEU A 288 84.60 15.90 46.24
C LEU A 288 84.46 16.69 44.91
N SER A 289 83.75 17.82 44.69
CA SER A 289 82.95 18.75 45.49
C SER A 289 82.46 19.92 44.59
N ILE A 290 81.15 20.26 44.63
CA ILE A 290 80.53 21.62 44.74
C ILE A 290 80.30 22.56 43.50
N SER A 291 79.16 23.27 43.57
CA SER A 291 78.45 24.23 42.67
C SER A 291 78.17 25.62 43.34
N ILE A 292 77.45 26.55 42.64
CA ILE A 292 76.70 27.79 43.09
C ILE A 292 77.37 29.17 42.79
N PRO A 293 76.77 30.11 41.99
CA PRO A 293 75.86 31.17 42.52
C PRO A 293 74.76 31.71 41.55
N LEU A 294 73.47 31.72 41.97
CA LEU A 294 72.26 32.02 41.14
C LEU A 294 71.36 33.17 41.69
N PHE A 295 71.69 33.78 42.82
CA PHE A 295 70.66 34.43 43.65
C PHE A 295 70.27 35.88 43.25
N ALA A 296 71.05 36.59 42.43
CA ALA A 296 70.81 38.01 42.12
C ALA A 296 69.87 38.24 40.91
N LEU A 297 69.79 37.30 39.97
CA LEU A 297 68.87 37.32 38.83
C LEU A 297 67.40 37.14 39.26
N ALA A 298 67.16 36.52 40.42
CA ALA A 298 65.84 36.12 40.88
C ALA A 298 64.92 37.30 41.25
N ALA A 299 65.46 38.43 41.74
CA ALA A 299 64.64 39.53 42.26
C ALA A 299 64.05 40.43 41.16
N ILE A 300 64.82 40.72 40.09
CA ILE A 300 64.34 41.47 38.92
C ILE A 300 63.35 40.62 38.13
N PHE A 301 63.64 39.32 38.01
CA PHE A 301 62.71 38.35 37.45
C PHE A 301 61.38 38.34 38.22
N ALA A 302 61.39 38.39 39.56
CA ALA A 302 60.18 38.37 40.37
C ALA A 302 59.20 39.54 40.09
N VAL A 303 59.69 40.75 39.80
CA VAL A 303 58.81 41.90 39.51
C VAL A 303 58.12 41.76 38.15
N VAL A 304 58.89 41.44 37.10
CA VAL A 304 58.36 41.17 35.75
C VAL A 304 57.43 39.95 35.77
N LEU A 305 57.75 38.95 36.60
CA LEU A 305 56.93 37.77 36.83
C LEU A 305 55.56 38.16 37.38
N ILE A 306 55.49 39.02 38.39
CA ILE A 306 54.23 39.40 39.05
C ILE A 306 53.38 40.34 38.20
N THR A 307 53.96 41.33 37.52
CA THR A 307 53.17 42.36 36.83
C THR A 307 52.81 42.04 35.38
N TYR A 308 53.52 41.10 34.74
CA TYR A 308 53.31 40.80 33.31
C TYR A 308 53.21 39.29 33.02
N LEU A 309 54.18 38.47 33.45
CA LEU A 309 54.18 37.04 33.08
C LEU A 309 53.02 36.26 33.72
N ILE A 310 52.68 36.55 34.98
CA ILE A 310 51.56 35.89 35.67
C ILE A 310 50.21 36.32 35.06
N PRO A 311 49.88 37.62 34.90
CA PRO A 311 48.66 38.04 34.22
C PRO A 311 48.56 37.56 32.76
N GLN A 312 49.66 37.61 31.99
CA GLN A 312 49.69 37.10 30.62
C GLN A 312 49.45 35.59 30.56
N SER A 313 50.11 34.80 31.42
CA SER A 313 49.88 33.35 31.47
C SER A 313 48.43 33.00 31.85
N ARG A 314 47.80 33.78 32.74
CA ARG A 314 46.38 33.63 33.08
C ARG A 314 45.47 34.02 31.91
N TYR A 315 45.81 35.10 31.20
CA TYR A 315 45.11 35.52 29.99
C TYR A 315 45.20 34.46 28.88
N ASP A 316 46.39 33.93 28.59
CA ASP A 316 46.60 32.87 27.60
C ASP A 316 45.83 31.59 27.99
N SER A 317 45.78 31.29 29.30
CA SER A 317 44.98 30.18 29.82
C SER A 317 43.47 30.42 29.65
N ALA A 318 42.98 31.65 29.87
CA ALA A 318 41.58 32.01 29.68
C ALA A 318 41.19 31.98 28.19
N ALA A 319 42.07 32.48 27.31
CA ALA A 319 41.92 32.39 25.86
C ALA A 319 41.86 30.93 25.38
N ALA A 320 42.74 30.07 25.87
CA ALA A 320 42.70 28.63 25.56
C ALA A 320 41.42 27.94 26.08
N MET A 321 40.80 28.43 27.16
CA MET A 321 39.50 27.92 27.63
C MET A 321 38.36 28.37 26.72
N LEU A 322 38.39 29.63 26.25
CA LEU A 322 37.43 30.17 25.29
C LEU A 322 37.49 29.43 23.94
N GLU A 323 38.69 29.28 23.37
CA GLU A 323 38.92 28.50 22.14
C GLU A 323 38.54 27.02 22.31
N GLY A 324 38.68 26.50 23.53
CA GLY A 324 38.27 25.13 23.89
C GLY A 324 36.79 24.97 24.24
N GLY A 325 35.93 25.97 24.01
CA GLY A 325 34.49 25.92 24.27
C GLY A 325 34.10 25.83 25.75
N ARG A 326 35.03 26.12 26.67
CA ARG A 326 34.78 26.11 28.12
C ARG A 326 34.36 27.50 28.61
N TYR A 327 33.24 27.97 28.07
CA TYR A 327 32.79 29.37 28.21
C TYR A 327 32.64 29.83 29.66
N ASP A 328 32.01 29.05 30.54
CA ASP A 328 31.85 29.42 31.96
C ASP A 328 33.19 29.66 32.67
N LYS A 329 34.18 28.79 32.41
CA LYS A 329 35.53 28.92 32.99
C LYS A 329 36.30 30.06 32.36
N ALA A 330 36.11 30.31 31.06
CA ALA A 330 36.71 31.44 30.38
C ALA A 330 36.16 32.77 30.94
N ILE A 331 34.84 32.88 31.14
CA ILE A 331 34.19 34.05 31.74
C ILE A 331 34.77 34.33 33.13
N GLU A 332 34.85 33.32 33.99
CA GLU A 332 35.42 33.46 35.34
C GLU A 332 36.90 33.91 35.28
N ALA A 333 37.72 33.26 34.46
CA ALA A 333 39.13 33.58 34.33
C ALA A 333 39.39 34.98 33.73
N PHE A 334 38.59 35.42 32.75
CA PHE A 334 38.67 36.78 32.22
C PHE A 334 38.12 37.82 33.20
N ALA A 335 37.10 37.50 34.00
CA ALA A 335 36.60 38.39 35.04
C ALA A 335 37.65 38.66 36.14
N GLU A 336 38.43 37.64 36.54
CA GLU A 336 39.56 37.81 37.47
C GLU A 336 40.67 38.74 36.95
N LEU A 337 40.85 38.79 35.63
CA LEU A 337 41.82 39.66 34.96
C LEU A 337 41.35 41.12 34.86
N GLY A 338 40.07 41.39 35.09
CA GLY A 338 39.50 42.72 35.10
C GLY A 338 39.68 43.46 33.78
N ARG A 339 40.49 44.53 33.79
CA ARG A 339 40.77 45.37 32.60
C ARG A 339 42.11 45.04 31.93
N TYR A 340 42.72 43.90 32.26
CA TYR A 340 43.95 43.48 31.60
C TYR A 340 43.67 43.12 30.13
N SER A 341 44.44 43.69 29.20
CA SER A 341 44.24 43.54 27.75
C SER A 341 42.79 43.91 27.34
N ASP A 342 42.09 42.97 26.72
CA ASP A 342 40.73 43.00 26.17
C ASP A 342 39.79 42.04 26.93
N SER A 343 40.14 41.65 28.17
CA SER A 343 39.41 40.63 28.93
C SER A 343 37.91 40.90 29.03
N THR A 344 37.47 42.16 29.17
CA THR A 344 36.04 42.51 29.18
C THR A 344 35.33 42.21 27.85
N ALA A 345 35.97 42.44 26.70
CA ALA A 345 35.41 42.09 25.40
C ALA A 345 35.39 40.55 25.19
N ARG A 346 36.41 39.85 25.71
CA ARG A 346 36.48 38.38 25.71
C ARG A 346 35.42 37.72 26.58
N ILE A 347 34.97 38.38 27.65
CA ILE A 347 33.81 37.91 28.44
C ILE A 347 32.55 37.93 27.57
N THR A 348 32.28 39.02 26.86
CA THR A 348 31.12 39.12 25.96
C THR A 348 31.20 38.10 24.82
N GLU A 349 32.39 37.87 24.25
CA GLU A 349 32.62 36.81 23.26
C GLU A 349 32.33 35.41 23.84
N ALA A 350 32.76 35.15 25.08
CA ALA A 350 32.50 33.90 25.78
C ALA A 350 31.01 33.71 26.11
N GLU A 351 30.31 34.77 26.51
CA GLU A 351 28.86 34.77 26.76
C GLU A 351 28.07 34.50 25.48
N TYR A 352 28.47 35.11 24.36
CA TYR A 352 27.92 34.81 23.04
C TYR A 352 28.17 33.36 22.62
N GLY A 353 29.41 32.86 22.77
CA GLY A 353 29.73 31.46 22.48
C GLY A 353 28.92 30.47 23.33
N LYS A 354 28.68 30.82 24.60
CA LYS A 354 27.78 30.06 25.48
C LYS A 354 26.33 30.09 25.01
N ALA A 355 25.81 31.24 24.59
CA ALA A 355 24.46 31.37 24.06
C ALA A 355 24.28 30.54 22.78
N ALA A 356 25.25 30.60 21.86
CA ALA A 356 25.29 29.77 20.66
C ALA A 356 25.33 28.27 21.00
N GLN A 357 26.14 27.86 21.98
CA GLN A 357 26.17 26.47 22.46
C GLN A 357 24.82 26.03 23.07
N LEU A 358 24.10 26.90 23.77
CA LEU A 358 22.76 26.59 24.27
C LEU A 358 21.77 26.36 23.13
N LEU A 359 21.84 27.19 22.08
CA LEU A 359 21.03 27.05 20.87
C LEU A 359 21.33 25.74 20.13
N GLU A 360 22.60 25.41 19.94
CA GLU A 360 23.03 24.14 19.34
C GLU A 360 22.57 22.91 20.14
N ASN A 361 22.53 23.02 21.47
CA ASN A 361 22.04 21.97 22.36
C ASN A 361 20.50 21.90 22.46
N GLY A 362 19.77 22.71 21.67
CA GLY A 362 18.31 22.72 21.66
C GLY A 362 17.67 23.33 22.91
N LYS A 363 18.43 24.09 23.71
CA LYS A 363 17.95 24.81 24.90
C LYS A 363 17.50 26.22 24.52
N TYR A 364 16.45 26.30 23.70
CA TYR A 364 16.05 27.54 23.04
C TYR A 364 15.71 28.67 24.01
N ASP A 365 14.94 28.42 25.08
CA ASP A 365 14.58 29.47 26.05
C ASP A 365 15.80 30.01 26.81
N GLU A 366 16.76 29.13 27.17
CA GLU A 366 18.02 29.55 27.81
C GLU A 366 18.89 30.36 26.82
N ALA A 367 18.91 29.96 25.55
CA ALA A 367 19.66 30.65 24.50
C ALA A 367 19.08 32.04 24.19
N ILE A 368 17.76 32.14 24.03
CA ILE A 368 17.04 33.42 23.80
C ILE A 368 17.38 34.39 24.94
N ALA A 369 17.21 33.96 26.19
CA ALA A 369 17.52 34.81 27.34
C ALA A 369 18.99 35.25 27.38
N ALA A 370 19.93 34.38 26.97
CA ALA A 370 21.34 34.70 26.90
C ALA A 370 21.66 35.71 25.78
N PHE A 371 21.05 35.56 24.60
CA PHE A 371 21.21 36.50 23.48
C PHE A 371 20.52 37.85 23.75
N GLU A 372 19.40 37.88 24.47
CA GLU A 372 18.73 39.13 24.89
C GLU A 372 19.65 39.98 25.79
N VAL A 373 20.41 39.35 26.69
CA VAL A 373 21.40 40.03 27.55
C VAL A 373 22.53 40.65 26.73
N LEU A 374 22.91 40.02 25.61
CA LEU A 374 23.97 40.49 24.71
C LEU A 374 23.55 41.68 23.84
N GLY A 375 22.25 41.92 23.66
CA GLY A 375 21.70 43.08 22.96
C GLY A 375 22.18 43.19 21.51
N ASP A 376 22.92 44.26 21.19
CA ASP A 376 23.43 44.54 19.83
C ASP A 376 24.80 43.88 19.55
N TYR A 377 25.27 42.98 20.40
CA TYR A 377 26.55 42.30 20.18
C TYR A 377 26.43 41.26 19.07
N SER A 378 27.33 41.32 18.07
CA SER A 378 27.32 40.44 16.89
C SER A 378 25.95 40.44 16.20
N ASP A 379 25.38 39.25 16.02
CA ASP A 379 24.09 38.93 15.39
C ASP A 379 23.11 38.37 16.44
N SER A 380 23.24 38.78 17.70
CA SER A 380 22.44 38.22 18.80
C SER A 380 20.93 38.35 18.56
N LYS A 381 20.48 39.42 17.87
CA LYS A 381 19.07 39.59 17.49
C LYS A 381 18.62 38.57 16.45
N GLU A 382 19.41 38.33 15.41
CA GLU A 382 19.14 37.29 14.43
C GLU A 382 19.15 35.89 15.07
N GLN A 383 20.03 35.66 16.05
CA GLN A 383 20.10 34.39 16.79
C GLN A 383 18.90 34.17 17.73
N ILE A 384 18.28 35.22 18.27
CA ILE A 384 16.99 35.12 18.99
C ILE A 384 15.91 34.63 18.04
N THR A 385 15.75 35.27 16.87
CA THR A 385 14.77 34.85 15.86
C THR A 385 15.02 33.42 15.39
N GLU A 386 16.29 33.02 15.21
CA GLU A 386 16.64 31.63 14.87
C GLU A 386 16.29 30.64 15.99
N ALA A 387 16.50 31.02 17.26
CA ALA A 387 16.16 30.20 18.41
C ALA A 387 14.64 30.02 18.56
N GLU A 388 13.85 31.08 18.35
CA GLU A 388 12.39 31.04 18.32
C GLU A 388 11.89 30.16 17.16
N TYR A 389 12.48 30.32 15.98
CA TYR A 389 12.14 29.50 14.81
C TYR A 389 12.42 28.01 15.05
N ARG A 390 13.62 27.65 15.52
CA ARG A 390 13.97 26.25 15.83
C ARG A 390 13.13 25.65 16.95
N LYS A 391 12.73 26.46 17.94
CA LYS A 391 11.77 26.05 18.97
C LYS A 391 10.42 25.72 18.35
N ALA A 392 9.94 26.57 17.44
CA ALA A 392 8.69 26.37 16.73
C ALA A 392 8.69 25.11 15.85
N LEU A 393 9.79 24.86 15.13
CA LEU A 393 10.00 23.62 14.37
C LEU A 393 9.95 22.38 15.27
N LYS A 394 10.59 22.41 16.44
CA LYS A 394 10.51 21.30 17.40
C LYS A 394 9.09 21.07 17.90
N THR A 395 8.30 22.14 18.09
CA THR A 395 6.88 22.04 18.45
C THR A 395 6.07 21.42 17.31
N LEU A 396 6.33 21.83 16.07
CA LEU A 396 5.73 21.28 14.85
C LEU A 396 6.03 19.78 14.71
N ASP A 397 7.29 19.37 14.85
CA ASP A 397 7.73 17.97 14.77
C ASP A 397 7.08 17.07 15.84
N SER A 398 6.64 17.66 16.96
CA SER A 398 5.88 16.94 18.00
C SER A 398 4.39 16.75 17.67
N GLY A 399 3.91 17.30 16.55
CA GLY A 399 2.50 17.28 16.13
C GLY A 399 1.61 18.26 16.88
N ALA A 400 2.18 19.18 17.66
CA ALA A 400 1.49 20.21 18.42
C ALA A 400 1.19 21.45 17.54
N TYR A 401 0.50 21.25 16.43
CA TYR A 401 0.31 22.24 15.36
C TYR A 401 -0.25 23.59 15.83
N ASN A 402 -1.28 23.59 16.70
CA ASN A 402 -1.85 24.83 17.25
C ASN A 402 -0.84 25.68 18.05
N GLU A 403 0.09 25.03 18.74
CA GLU A 403 1.12 25.74 19.50
C GLU A 403 2.28 26.16 18.59
N ALA A 404 2.61 25.34 17.58
CA ALA A 404 3.56 25.71 16.54
C ALA A 404 3.09 26.93 15.74
N LEU A 405 1.82 27.01 15.36
CA LEU A 405 1.22 28.17 14.67
C LEU A 405 1.45 29.47 15.44
N LYS A 406 1.11 29.51 16.73
CA LYS A 406 1.35 30.70 17.57
C LYS A 406 2.81 31.13 17.63
N GLN A 407 3.74 30.17 17.51
CA GLN A 407 5.18 30.44 17.53
C GLN A 407 5.71 30.86 16.15
N LEU A 408 5.12 30.34 15.06
CA LEU A 408 5.54 30.62 13.69
C LEU A 408 4.89 31.88 13.10
N GLU A 409 3.66 32.23 13.47
CA GLU A 409 2.94 33.41 12.96
C GLU A 409 3.75 34.72 13.10
N PRO A 410 4.40 35.02 14.24
CA PRO A 410 5.25 36.21 14.35
C PRO A 410 6.50 36.17 13.44
N LEU A 411 6.82 34.99 12.91
CA LEU A 411 7.99 34.68 12.12
C LEU A 411 7.64 34.41 10.64
N GLU A 412 6.43 34.74 10.16
CA GLU A 412 5.95 34.38 8.81
C GLU A 412 6.95 34.72 7.70
N ASP A 413 7.59 35.88 7.77
CA ASP A 413 8.58 36.36 6.79
C ASP A 413 10.00 35.81 7.00
N TYR A 414 10.22 34.94 8.00
CA TYR A 414 11.52 34.39 8.35
C TYR A 414 11.73 33.00 7.75
N LYS A 415 12.71 32.89 6.83
CA LYS A 415 13.06 31.64 6.13
C LYS A 415 11.82 31.03 5.45
N ASP A 416 11.54 29.76 5.75
CA ASP A 416 10.43 28.96 5.25
C ASP A 416 9.28 28.85 6.28
N ALA A 417 9.19 29.78 7.25
CA ALA A 417 8.17 29.74 8.29
C ALA A 417 6.75 29.77 7.72
N LYS A 418 6.52 30.50 6.61
CA LYS A 418 5.23 30.49 5.92
C LYS A 418 4.83 29.08 5.46
N GLU A 419 5.74 28.36 4.83
CA GLU A 419 5.53 26.98 4.40
C GLU A 419 5.29 26.06 5.61
N LYS A 420 5.94 26.32 6.75
CA LYS A 420 5.69 25.58 8.01
C LYS A 420 4.34 25.91 8.64
N ILE A 421 3.84 27.13 8.49
CA ILE A 421 2.49 27.53 8.91
C ILE A 421 1.45 26.77 8.08
N GLU A 422 1.62 26.74 6.75
CA GLU A 422 0.76 25.97 5.85
C GLU A 422 0.78 24.47 6.21
N LEU A 423 1.95 23.92 6.56
CA LEU A 423 2.08 22.54 7.04
C LEU A 423 1.36 22.29 8.38
N CYS A 424 1.32 23.27 9.28
CA CYS A 424 0.52 23.16 10.50
C CYS A 424 -0.97 23.08 10.21
N TYR A 425 -1.47 23.93 9.31
CA TYR A 425 -2.87 23.89 8.87
C TYR A 425 -3.21 22.56 8.19
N PHE A 426 -2.33 22.06 7.32
CA PHE A 426 -2.48 20.73 6.73
C PHE A 426 -2.60 19.64 7.81
N GLY A 427 -1.66 19.61 8.77
CA GLY A 427 -1.69 18.63 9.85
C GLY A 427 -2.94 18.72 10.76
N LEU A 428 -3.45 19.93 11.01
CA LEU A 428 -4.72 20.12 11.73
C LEU A 428 -5.92 19.67 10.91
N GLY A 429 -5.93 20.00 9.62
CA GLY A 429 -6.95 19.59 8.67
C GLY A 429 -7.05 18.06 8.58
N MET A 430 -5.92 17.36 8.41
CA MET A 430 -5.89 15.90 8.38
C MET A 430 -6.37 15.27 9.69
N LYS A 431 -6.01 15.83 10.85
CA LYS A 431 -6.56 15.40 12.15
C LYS A 431 -8.06 15.62 12.25
N ALA A 432 -8.59 16.71 11.68
CA ALA A 432 -10.02 16.96 11.65
C ALA A 432 -10.75 15.96 10.73
N VAL A 433 -10.18 15.62 9.57
CA VAL A 433 -10.67 14.56 8.69
C VAL A 433 -10.72 13.21 9.40
N GLU A 434 -9.65 12.83 10.10
CA GLU A 434 -9.60 11.61 10.90
C GLU A 434 -10.70 11.59 11.97
N ALA A 435 -10.91 12.73 12.65
CA ALA A 435 -11.92 12.92 13.68
C ALA A 435 -13.35 13.09 13.15
N ASP A 436 -13.55 13.10 11.83
CA ASP A 436 -14.85 13.30 11.17
C ASP A 436 -15.47 14.69 11.46
N ASP A 437 -14.62 15.69 11.69
CA ASP A 437 -15.01 17.09 11.92
C ASP A 437 -14.86 17.90 10.62
N VAL A 438 -15.92 17.91 9.81
CA VAL A 438 -15.92 18.54 8.47
C VAL A 438 -15.72 20.05 8.56
N GLU A 439 -16.30 20.71 9.56
CA GLU A 439 -16.19 22.16 9.74
C GLU A 439 -14.73 22.56 10.03
N ALA A 440 -14.08 21.88 10.99
CA ALA A 440 -12.68 22.13 11.29
C ALA A 440 -11.77 21.75 10.12
N ALA A 441 -12.08 20.68 9.38
CA ALA A 441 -11.30 20.28 8.21
C ALA A 441 -11.37 21.34 7.09
N ALA A 442 -12.56 21.87 6.81
CA ALA A 442 -12.77 22.93 5.83
C ALA A 442 -12.09 24.26 6.22
N GLU A 443 -12.14 24.63 7.51
CA GLU A 443 -11.46 25.82 8.02
C GLU A 443 -9.94 25.73 7.77
N ASN A 444 -9.32 24.60 8.12
CA ASN A 444 -7.88 24.42 7.94
C ASN A 444 -7.49 24.30 6.45
N TYR A 445 -8.32 23.65 5.63
CA TYR A 445 -8.12 23.54 4.19
C TYR A 445 -8.00 24.91 3.49
N ALA A 446 -8.69 25.94 3.97
CA ALA A 446 -8.60 27.28 3.38
C ALA A 446 -7.21 27.94 3.49
N HIS A 447 -6.31 27.36 4.30
CA HIS A 447 -4.99 27.92 4.61
C HIS A 447 -3.81 27.10 4.05
N VAL A 448 -4.06 26.00 3.35
CA VAL A 448 -2.99 25.17 2.79
C VAL A 448 -2.59 25.62 1.39
N ASN A 449 -1.39 25.23 0.94
CA ASN A 449 -0.96 25.41 -0.44
C ASN A 449 -1.61 24.40 -1.38
N ALA A 450 -1.36 24.54 -2.69
CA ALA A 450 -1.97 23.71 -3.72
C ALA A 450 -1.66 22.21 -3.57
N ASP A 451 -0.43 21.84 -3.21
CA ASP A 451 -0.02 20.44 -3.12
C ASP A 451 -0.74 19.76 -1.94
N HIS A 452 -0.71 20.38 -0.76
CA HIS A 452 -1.46 19.90 0.40
C HIS A 452 -2.99 19.95 0.19
N ALA A 453 -3.49 20.91 -0.59
CA ALA A 453 -4.91 20.99 -0.93
C ALA A 453 -5.39 19.78 -1.74
N VAL A 454 -4.58 19.28 -2.67
CA VAL A 454 -4.89 18.06 -3.43
C VAL A 454 -4.94 16.85 -2.50
N GLU A 455 -3.96 16.74 -1.60
CA GLU A 455 -3.89 15.64 -0.62
C GLU A 455 -5.09 15.64 0.33
N MET A 456 -5.49 16.80 0.85
CA MET A 456 -6.70 16.92 1.68
C MET A 456 -7.97 16.57 0.90
N GLN A 457 -8.10 17.03 -0.35
CA GLN A 457 -9.25 16.71 -1.20
C GLN A 457 -9.37 15.20 -1.48
N LYS A 458 -8.24 14.50 -1.61
CA LYS A 458 -8.25 13.03 -1.70
C LYS A 458 -8.84 12.41 -0.42
N ALA A 459 -8.41 12.87 0.75
CA ALA A 459 -8.95 12.39 2.02
C ALA A 459 -10.44 12.73 2.20
N PHE A 460 -10.89 13.90 1.74
CA PHE A 460 -12.32 14.27 1.70
C PHE A 460 -13.10 13.33 0.78
N CYS A 461 -12.58 13.02 -0.41
CA CYS A 461 -13.20 12.08 -1.34
C CYS A 461 -13.39 10.70 -0.70
N GLU A 462 -12.33 10.15 -0.11
CA GLU A 462 -12.36 8.84 0.57
C GLU A 462 -13.36 8.80 1.72
N LYS A 463 -13.38 9.82 2.58
CA LYS A 463 -14.35 9.95 3.69
C LYS A 463 -15.78 10.11 3.19
N GLY A 464 -15.99 10.94 2.17
CA GLY A 464 -17.30 11.13 1.54
C GLY A 464 -17.84 9.82 0.97
N ILE A 465 -17.02 9.07 0.23
CA ILE A 465 -17.39 7.75 -0.32
C ILE A 465 -17.71 6.76 0.81
N ALA A 466 -16.90 6.74 1.88
CA ALA A 466 -17.16 5.87 3.02
C ALA A 466 -18.50 6.19 3.72
N ALA A 467 -18.78 7.47 3.97
CA ALA A 467 -20.06 7.92 4.53
C ALA A 467 -21.24 7.58 3.60
N TYR A 468 -21.06 7.77 2.30
CA TYR A 468 -22.06 7.46 1.28
C TYR A 468 -22.40 5.97 1.26
N ASN A 469 -21.39 5.10 1.28
CA ASN A 469 -21.55 3.65 1.33
C ASN A 469 -22.19 3.17 2.64
N ALA A 470 -22.03 3.92 3.73
CA ALA A 470 -22.73 3.68 5.00
C ALA A 470 -24.21 4.15 4.98
N GLY A 471 -24.64 4.83 3.92
CA GLY A 471 -26.00 5.36 3.76
C GLY A 471 -26.20 6.76 4.38
N ASP A 472 -25.13 7.44 4.82
CA ASP A 472 -25.20 8.81 5.33
C ASP A 472 -24.91 9.82 4.21
N GLU A 473 -25.90 10.00 3.33
CA GLU A 473 -25.75 10.84 2.15
C GLU A 473 -25.56 12.33 2.48
N ALA A 474 -26.16 12.80 3.58
CA ALA A 474 -26.03 14.17 4.01
C ALA A 474 -24.59 14.47 4.42
N HIS A 475 -24.01 13.60 5.24
CA HIS A 475 -22.62 13.72 5.69
C HIS A 475 -21.63 13.53 4.54
N ALA A 476 -21.89 12.59 3.62
CA ALA A 476 -21.10 12.42 2.42
C ALA A 476 -21.04 13.69 1.56
N GLN A 477 -22.17 14.38 1.41
CA GLN A 477 -22.24 15.61 0.62
C GLN A 477 -21.39 16.74 1.23
N GLU A 478 -21.32 16.85 2.55
CA GLU A 478 -20.48 17.85 3.22
C GLU A 478 -18.99 17.68 2.83
N TYR A 479 -18.51 16.44 2.73
CA TYR A 479 -17.15 16.15 2.24
C TYR A 479 -17.01 16.35 0.73
N PHE A 480 -17.97 15.88 -0.07
CA PHE A 480 -17.92 16.04 -1.53
C PHE A 480 -17.93 17.51 -1.98
N ASP A 481 -18.59 18.40 -1.24
CA ASP A 481 -18.57 19.84 -1.50
C ASP A 481 -17.18 20.47 -1.35
N LEU A 482 -16.27 19.81 -0.62
CA LEU A 482 -14.88 20.22 -0.48
C LEU A 482 -13.98 19.68 -1.60
N VAL A 483 -14.47 18.75 -2.43
CA VAL A 483 -13.71 18.16 -3.54
C VAL A 483 -14.00 18.93 -4.83
N THR A 484 -12.98 19.67 -5.28
CA THR A 484 -13.00 20.44 -6.52
C THR A 484 -11.99 19.95 -7.55
N GLU A 485 -11.06 19.09 -7.13
CA GLU A 485 -10.01 18.53 -7.98
C GLU A 485 -10.62 17.61 -9.05
N LYS A 486 -10.33 17.90 -10.31
CA LYS A 486 -11.04 17.28 -11.44
C LYS A 486 -10.76 15.79 -11.56
N ASP A 487 -9.56 15.38 -11.18
CA ASP A 487 -9.13 14.00 -11.27
C ASP A 487 -9.80 13.12 -10.19
N LEU A 488 -10.34 13.72 -9.13
CA LEU A 488 -11.06 13.03 -8.06
C LEU A 488 -12.58 12.92 -8.32
N LEU A 489 -13.16 13.81 -9.13
CA LEU A 489 -14.60 13.81 -9.42
C LEU A 489 -15.10 12.46 -10.01
N PRO A 490 -14.37 11.78 -10.92
CA PRO A 490 -14.80 10.48 -11.43
C PRO A 490 -14.91 9.38 -10.37
N GLU A 491 -14.17 9.47 -9.26
CA GLU A 491 -14.25 8.51 -8.15
C GLU A 491 -15.58 8.69 -7.37
N ILE A 492 -15.99 9.94 -7.18
CA ILE A 492 -17.28 10.29 -6.58
C ILE A 492 -18.42 9.81 -7.50
N ASP A 493 -18.32 10.07 -8.80
CA ASP A 493 -19.30 9.62 -9.79
C ASP A 493 -19.41 8.09 -9.81
N ALA A 494 -18.28 7.37 -9.69
CA ALA A 494 -18.26 5.90 -9.59
C ALA A 494 -18.98 5.39 -8.35
N ALA A 495 -18.80 6.05 -7.19
CA ALA A 495 -19.48 5.69 -5.95
C ALA A 495 -21.01 5.89 -6.06
N TYR A 496 -21.45 7.02 -6.62
CA TYR A 496 -22.86 7.26 -6.94
C TYR A 496 -23.39 6.19 -7.89
N TYR A 497 -22.66 5.89 -8.97
CA TYR A 497 -23.10 4.91 -9.98
C TYR A 497 -23.28 3.51 -9.38
N ALA A 498 -22.31 3.06 -8.58
CA ALA A 498 -22.38 1.78 -7.87
C ALA A 498 -23.60 1.70 -6.94
N ARG A 499 -23.92 2.80 -6.23
CA ARG A 499 -25.14 2.88 -5.40
C ARG A 499 -26.40 2.86 -6.24
N GLY A 500 -26.42 3.54 -7.38
CA GLY A 500 -27.53 3.49 -8.34
C GLY A 500 -27.81 2.05 -8.77
N LEU A 501 -26.77 1.27 -9.12
CA LEU A 501 -26.92 -0.15 -9.45
C LEU A 501 -27.44 -0.97 -8.27
N GLN A 502 -26.94 -0.73 -7.06
CA GLN A 502 -27.43 -1.41 -5.86
C GLN A 502 -28.91 -1.11 -5.59
N LEU A 503 -29.36 0.13 -5.77
CA LEU A 503 -30.77 0.49 -5.61
C LEU A 503 -31.67 -0.23 -6.62
N VAL A 504 -31.20 -0.48 -7.84
CA VAL A 504 -31.90 -1.35 -8.81
C VAL A 504 -32.06 -2.76 -8.27
N ASP A 505 -31.00 -3.34 -7.68
CA ASP A 505 -31.05 -4.68 -7.08
C ASP A 505 -31.95 -4.74 -5.84
N ASP A 506 -31.96 -3.66 -5.05
CA ASP A 506 -32.84 -3.46 -3.89
C ASP A 506 -34.30 -3.15 -4.28
N LYS A 507 -34.57 -2.98 -5.58
CA LYS A 507 -35.88 -2.60 -6.18
C LYS A 507 -36.36 -1.19 -5.79
N ASP A 508 -35.46 -0.35 -5.33
CA ASP A 508 -35.70 1.09 -5.17
C ASP A 508 -35.40 1.81 -6.50
N PHE A 509 -36.31 1.62 -7.46
CA PHE A 509 -36.12 2.12 -8.81
C PHE A 509 -36.15 3.66 -8.89
N ASP A 510 -36.98 4.32 -8.08
CA ASP A 510 -37.05 5.78 -8.05
C ASP A 510 -35.76 6.40 -7.51
N GLY A 511 -35.17 5.81 -6.47
CA GLY A 511 -33.86 6.20 -5.96
C GLY A 511 -32.75 5.99 -7.01
N ALA A 512 -32.76 4.83 -7.68
CA ALA A 512 -31.78 4.52 -8.72
C ALA A 512 -31.84 5.51 -9.90
N ILE A 513 -33.05 5.80 -10.40
CA ILE A 513 -33.26 6.75 -11.52
C ILE A 513 -32.74 8.13 -11.13
N ALA A 514 -33.07 8.63 -9.93
CA ALA A 514 -32.60 9.94 -9.48
C ALA A 514 -31.06 10.05 -9.46
N ILE A 515 -30.37 8.97 -9.06
CA ILE A 515 -28.90 8.91 -9.09
C ILE A 515 -28.38 8.95 -10.52
N PHE A 516 -28.90 8.10 -11.42
CA PHE A 516 -28.43 8.04 -12.80
C PHE A 516 -28.71 9.34 -13.56
N GLU A 517 -29.83 10.01 -13.28
CA GLU A 517 -30.14 11.34 -13.82
C GLU A 517 -29.14 12.40 -13.33
N LYS A 518 -28.76 12.35 -12.04
CA LYS A 518 -27.75 13.24 -11.46
C LYS A 518 -26.39 13.05 -12.15
N LEU A 519 -26.01 11.81 -12.45
CA LEU A 519 -24.76 11.46 -13.13
C LEU A 519 -24.76 11.76 -14.62
N GLY A 520 -25.94 11.83 -15.24
CA GLY A 520 -26.11 12.25 -16.63
C GLY A 520 -25.38 11.33 -17.63
N GLY A 521 -24.26 11.80 -18.19
CA GLY A 521 -23.52 11.11 -19.25
C GLY A 521 -22.45 10.13 -18.78
N TYR A 522 -22.37 9.86 -17.47
CA TYR A 522 -21.43 8.90 -16.90
C TYR A 522 -21.82 7.46 -17.27
N GLU A 523 -20.85 6.68 -17.74
CA GLU A 523 -21.03 5.27 -18.14
C GLU A 523 -22.29 5.06 -19.02
N ASP A 524 -23.10 4.06 -18.71
CA ASP A 524 -24.35 3.70 -19.37
C ASP A 524 -25.58 4.19 -18.60
N CYS A 525 -25.49 5.28 -17.81
CA CYS A 525 -26.59 5.80 -16.98
C CYS A 525 -27.91 5.94 -17.76
N ALA A 526 -27.86 6.42 -19.01
CA ALA A 526 -29.05 6.53 -19.86
C ALA A 526 -29.73 5.18 -20.16
N GLU A 527 -28.94 4.11 -20.27
CA GLU A 527 -29.46 2.75 -20.42
C GLU A 527 -29.96 2.18 -19.08
N GLN A 528 -29.25 2.44 -17.98
CA GLN A 528 -29.68 2.01 -16.65
C GLN A 528 -31.00 2.68 -16.21
N ILE A 529 -31.24 3.95 -16.57
CA ILE A 529 -32.53 4.62 -16.36
C ILE A 529 -33.66 3.87 -17.08
N ARG A 530 -33.46 3.55 -18.37
CA ARG A 530 -34.44 2.79 -19.15
C ARG A 530 -34.70 1.40 -18.55
N ARG A 531 -33.64 0.72 -18.11
CA ARG A 531 -33.72 -0.58 -17.41
C ARG A 531 -34.49 -0.47 -16.09
N ALA A 532 -34.25 0.57 -15.29
CA ALA A 532 -34.93 0.78 -14.01
C ALA A 532 -36.44 1.01 -14.20
N HIS A 533 -36.83 1.85 -15.18
CA HIS A 533 -38.23 2.02 -15.57
C HIS A 533 -38.88 0.70 -16.00
N TYR A 534 -38.20 -0.10 -16.83
CA TYR A 534 -38.70 -1.41 -17.25
C TYR A 534 -38.91 -2.37 -16.06
N LEU A 535 -37.92 -2.48 -15.16
CA LEU A 535 -38.02 -3.36 -13.98
C LEU A 535 -39.11 -2.88 -13.00
N LYS A 536 -39.29 -1.56 -12.85
CA LYS A 536 -40.38 -0.97 -12.08
C LYS A 536 -41.75 -1.30 -12.69
N ALA A 537 -41.85 -1.22 -14.02
CA ALA A 537 -43.05 -1.59 -14.75
C ALA A 537 -43.43 -3.07 -14.54
N GLU A 538 -42.45 -3.98 -14.59
CA GLU A 538 -42.65 -5.40 -14.28
C GLU A 538 -43.14 -5.60 -12.84
N ALA A 539 -42.56 -4.92 -11.86
CA ALA A 539 -42.99 -5.00 -10.46
C ALA A 539 -44.44 -4.52 -10.26
N LEU A 540 -44.84 -3.43 -10.95
CA LEU A 540 -46.21 -2.92 -10.93
C LEU A 540 -47.19 -3.86 -11.65
N TYR A 541 -46.77 -4.46 -12.77
CA TYR A 541 -47.55 -5.45 -13.50
C TYR A 541 -47.85 -6.67 -12.61
N ASP A 542 -46.85 -7.20 -11.92
CA ASP A 542 -46.99 -8.31 -10.96
C ASP A 542 -47.90 -7.95 -9.78
N ALA A 543 -47.94 -6.67 -9.39
CA ALA A 543 -48.86 -6.14 -8.38
C ALA A 543 -50.29 -5.89 -8.93
N ALA A 544 -50.55 -6.16 -10.22
CA ALA A 544 -51.78 -5.85 -10.94
C ALA A 544 -52.15 -4.34 -10.97
N ASP A 545 -51.15 -3.47 -10.78
CA ASP A 545 -51.26 -2.04 -11.07
C ASP A 545 -50.88 -1.79 -12.54
N TYR A 546 -51.79 -2.19 -13.43
CA TYR A 546 -51.55 -2.11 -14.87
C TYR A 546 -51.51 -0.67 -15.39
N ALA A 547 -52.13 0.29 -14.69
CA ALA A 547 -52.07 1.69 -15.07
C ALA A 547 -50.66 2.25 -14.81
N GLY A 548 -50.12 2.03 -13.60
CA GLY A 548 -48.76 2.43 -13.28
C GLY A 548 -47.72 1.68 -14.13
N ALA A 549 -47.92 0.38 -14.36
CA ALA A 549 -47.02 -0.40 -15.21
C ALA A 549 -46.92 0.14 -16.65
N LEU A 550 -48.03 0.61 -17.24
CA LEU A 550 -48.01 1.23 -18.58
C LEU A 550 -47.18 2.50 -18.62
N GLU A 551 -47.35 3.39 -17.64
CA GLU A 551 -46.58 4.63 -17.55
C GLU A 551 -45.07 4.34 -17.51
N GLU A 552 -44.67 3.35 -16.72
CA GLU A 552 -43.25 2.96 -16.56
C GLU A 552 -42.70 2.22 -17.79
N PHE A 553 -43.47 1.35 -18.45
CA PHE A 553 -43.03 0.73 -19.71
C PHE A 553 -42.87 1.77 -20.83
N GLU A 554 -43.74 2.78 -20.90
CA GLU A 554 -43.56 3.90 -21.84
C GLU A 554 -42.30 4.72 -21.51
N ALA A 555 -42.03 4.96 -20.23
CA ALA A 555 -40.83 5.66 -19.76
C ALA A 555 -39.52 4.87 -20.00
N SER A 556 -39.60 3.55 -20.14
CA SER A 556 -38.44 2.71 -20.49
C SER A 556 -37.92 2.92 -21.92
N ASP A 557 -38.60 3.72 -22.74
CA ASP A 557 -38.18 4.14 -24.09
C ASP A 557 -37.70 2.99 -25.00
N GLY A 558 -38.51 1.92 -25.04
CA GLY A 558 -38.27 0.78 -25.92
C GLY A 558 -37.14 -0.16 -25.47
N TYR A 559 -36.76 -0.13 -24.19
CA TYR A 559 -35.84 -1.08 -23.61
C TYR A 559 -36.39 -2.52 -23.65
N ASP A 560 -35.52 -3.47 -24.00
CA ASP A 560 -35.83 -4.90 -24.16
C ASP A 560 -37.09 -5.16 -25.03
N ASP A 561 -38.14 -5.74 -24.45
CA ASP A 561 -39.41 -6.05 -25.13
C ASP A 561 -40.56 -5.11 -24.71
N ALA A 562 -40.26 -3.92 -24.17
CA ALA A 562 -41.24 -2.97 -23.64
C ALA A 562 -42.44 -2.72 -24.57
N GLY A 563 -42.25 -2.64 -25.90
CA GLY A 563 -43.35 -2.48 -26.85
C GLY A 563 -44.37 -3.63 -26.83
N SER A 564 -43.91 -4.86 -26.64
CA SER A 564 -44.76 -6.04 -26.47
C SER A 564 -45.46 -6.01 -25.12
N ARG A 565 -44.72 -5.67 -24.05
CA ARG A 565 -45.24 -5.56 -22.68
C ARG A 565 -46.28 -4.45 -22.53
N ILE A 566 -46.17 -3.33 -23.24
CA ILE A 566 -47.20 -2.27 -23.31
C ILE A 566 -48.51 -2.84 -23.87
N THR A 567 -48.44 -3.61 -24.96
CA THR A 567 -49.64 -4.22 -25.57
C THR A 567 -50.30 -5.21 -24.62
N GLU A 568 -49.52 -6.07 -23.96
CA GLU A 568 -50.01 -7.04 -22.99
C GLU A 568 -50.62 -6.35 -21.75
N THR A 569 -49.93 -5.36 -21.19
CA THR A 569 -50.39 -4.61 -20.02
C THR A 569 -51.67 -3.81 -20.33
N THR A 570 -51.77 -3.23 -21.53
CA THR A 570 -52.99 -2.54 -21.98
C THR A 570 -54.16 -3.50 -22.06
N TYR A 571 -53.94 -4.73 -22.53
CA TYR A 571 -54.97 -5.77 -22.52
C TYR A 571 -55.43 -6.11 -21.10
N GLN A 572 -54.49 -6.36 -20.18
CA GLN A 572 -54.81 -6.68 -18.79
C GLN A 572 -55.56 -5.55 -18.08
N LEU A 573 -55.14 -4.29 -18.28
CA LEU A 573 -55.84 -3.12 -17.75
C LEU A 573 -57.29 -3.06 -18.26
N GLY A 574 -57.49 -3.25 -19.56
CA GLY A 574 -58.82 -3.31 -20.17
C GLY A 574 -59.68 -4.40 -19.54
N VAL A 575 -59.14 -5.61 -19.39
CA VAL A 575 -59.84 -6.73 -18.72
C VAL A 575 -60.18 -6.41 -17.27
N GLN A 576 -59.25 -5.80 -16.52
CA GLN A 576 -59.45 -5.41 -15.13
C GLN A 576 -60.57 -4.36 -14.99
N GLN A 577 -60.56 -3.32 -15.82
CA GLN A 577 -61.61 -2.29 -15.87
C GLN A 577 -62.98 -2.90 -16.19
N LEU A 578 -63.03 -3.83 -17.15
CA LEU A 578 -64.24 -4.55 -17.51
C LEU A 578 -64.81 -5.35 -16.33
N ASN A 579 -63.94 -6.06 -15.61
CA ASN A 579 -64.31 -6.84 -14.43
C ASN A 579 -64.79 -5.96 -13.27
N ASN A 580 -64.25 -4.75 -13.15
CA ASN A 580 -64.67 -3.75 -12.17
C ASN A 580 -65.97 -3.01 -12.57
N GLY A 581 -66.52 -3.28 -13.77
CA GLY A 581 -67.75 -2.65 -14.27
C GLY A 581 -67.52 -1.30 -14.97
N ASN A 582 -66.27 -0.88 -15.17
CA ASN A 582 -65.89 0.32 -15.91
C ASN A 582 -65.86 0.02 -17.42
N VAL A 583 -67.03 -0.32 -17.97
CA VAL A 583 -67.17 -0.83 -19.35
C VAL A 583 -66.68 0.18 -20.41
N VAL A 584 -66.89 1.48 -20.16
CA VAL A 584 -66.50 2.54 -21.11
C VAL A 584 -64.98 2.68 -21.19
N ASP A 585 -64.32 2.79 -20.04
CA ASP A 585 -62.86 2.92 -19.99
C ASP A 585 -62.19 1.69 -20.61
N SER A 586 -62.69 0.50 -20.25
CA SER A 586 -62.23 -0.77 -20.80
C SER A 586 -62.34 -0.84 -22.33
N TYR A 587 -63.46 -0.38 -22.87
CA TYR A 587 -63.68 -0.33 -24.31
C TYR A 587 -62.60 0.50 -25.01
N TYR A 588 -62.34 1.72 -24.53
CA TYR A 588 -61.34 2.61 -25.13
C TYR A 588 -59.92 2.07 -24.96
N THR A 589 -59.59 1.51 -23.80
CA THR A 589 -58.27 0.90 -23.53
C THR A 589 -58.02 -0.28 -24.49
N LEU A 590 -58.97 -1.19 -24.65
CA LEU A 590 -58.82 -2.33 -25.58
C LEU A 590 -58.86 -1.90 -27.06
N TYR A 591 -59.64 -0.86 -27.39
CA TYR A 591 -59.71 -0.35 -28.76
C TYR A 591 -58.36 0.23 -29.24
N ALA A 592 -57.57 0.81 -28.34
CA ALA A 592 -56.23 1.30 -28.66
C ALA A 592 -55.32 0.19 -29.21
N ILE A 593 -55.48 -1.04 -28.74
CA ILE A 593 -54.74 -2.22 -29.17
C ILE A 593 -55.61 -3.17 -30.01
N ARG A 594 -56.66 -2.70 -30.69
CA ARG A 594 -57.60 -3.55 -31.47
C ARG A 594 -56.97 -4.43 -32.55
N GLY A 595 -55.73 -4.17 -32.94
CA GLY A 595 -54.96 -5.07 -33.82
C GLY A 595 -54.49 -6.36 -33.13
N ASN A 596 -54.48 -6.39 -31.79
CA ASN A 596 -54.23 -7.59 -30.99
C ASN A 596 -55.46 -8.51 -31.03
N ALA A 597 -55.24 -9.79 -31.33
CA ALA A 597 -56.31 -10.76 -31.56
C ALA A 597 -57.21 -10.97 -30.34
N ASP A 598 -56.63 -10.98 -29.13
CA ASP A 598 -57.37 -11.21 -27.89
C ASP A 598 -58.20 -9.97 -27.51
N ALA A 599 -57.65 -8.78 -27.70
CA ALA A 599 -58.39 -7.53 -27.53
C ALA A 599 -59.57 -7.42 -28.49
N TYR A 600 -59.34 -7.71 -29.78
CA TYR A 600 -60.39 -7.73 -30.80
C TYR A 600 -61.50 -8.73 -30.46
N ALA A 601 -61.12 -9.97 -30.12
CA ALA A 601 -62.07 -11.01 -29.76
C ALA A 601 -62.94 -10.59 -28.57
N LEU A 602 -62.37 -9.94 -27.55
CA LEU A 602 -63.10 -9.48 -26.39
C LEU A 602 -64.06 -8.32 -26.73
N LEU A 603 -63.63 -7.36 -27.55
CA LEU A 603 -64.45 -6.20 -27.99
C LEU A 603 -65.71 -6.63 -28.76
N VAL A 604 -65.63 -7.68 -29.59
CA VAL A 604 -66.76 -8.12 -30.43
C VAL A 604 -67.64 -9.19 -29.78
N SER A 605 -67.15 -9.89 -28.75
CA SER A 605 -67.87 -11.02 -28.13
C SER A 605 -68.53 -10.70 -26.78
N ASP A 606 -68.01 -9.73 -26.02
CA ASP A 606 -68.60 -9.38 -24.73
C ASP A 606 -69.85 -8.50 -24.90
N SER A 607 -71.00 -9.04 -24.49
CA SER A 607 -72.30 -8.38 -24.60
C SER A 607 -72.39 -7.02 -23.91
N ARG A 608 -71.52 -6.71 -22.93
CA ARG A 608 -71.49 -5.42 -22.23
C ARG A 608 -71.07 -4.27 -23.15
N TYR A 609 -70.22 -4.53 -24.14
CA TYR A 609 -69.83 -3.52 -25.14
C TYR A 609 -70.92 -3.28 -26.18
N TYR A 610 -71.70 -4.31 -26.51
CA TYR A 610 -72.81 -4.20 -27.47
C TYR A 610 -73.87 -3.19 -27.00
N ILE A 611 -74.19 -3.18 -25.71
CA ILE A 611 -75.11 -2.20 -25.11
C ILE A 611 -74.56 -0.78 -25.27
N TYR A 612 -73.25 -0.58 -25.08
CA TYR A 612 -72.63 0.73 -25.19
C TYR A 612 -72.56 1.26 -26.64
N VAL A 613 -72.09 0.44 -27.58
CA VAL A 613 -71.89 0.81 -28.99
C VAL A 613 -73.23 1.05 -29.71
N TYR A 614 -74.27 0.24 -29.44
CA TYR A 614 -75.52 0.27 -30.18
C TYR A 614 -76.68 1.01 -29.50
N ASP A 615 -76.70 1.12 -28.17
CA ASP A 615 -77.82 1.75 -27.42
C ASP A 615 -77.51 3.21 -27.01
N VAL A 616 -76.23 3.57 -26.86
CA VAL A 616 -75.79 4.89 -26.37
C VAL A 616 -75.17 5.77 -27.48
N GLY A 617 -74.72 5.17 -28.59
CA GLY A 617 -74.24 5.87 -29.79
C GLY A 617 -72.89 6.58 -29.64
N VAL A 618 -72.02 6.11 -28.74
CA VAL A 618 -70.75 6.77 -28.42
C VAL A 618 -69.58 5.82 -28.71
N GLY A 619 -68.72 6.18 -29.65
CA GLY A 619 -67.45 5.50 -29.94
C GLY A 619 -67.33 4.91 -31.35
N PRO A 620 -66.10 4.67 -31.85
CA PRO A 620 -65.87 4.01 -33.13
C PRO A 620 -66.32 2.54 -33.08
N ASN A 621 -66.94 2.02 -34.15
CA ASN A 621 -67.44 0.65 -34.22
C ASN A 621 -66.32 -0.29 -34.72
N PRO A 622 -65.92 -1.33 -33.96
CA PRO A 622 -64.81 -2.22 -34.34
C PRO A 622 -65.20 -3.20 -35.45
N LEU A 623 -66.46 -3.19 -35.91
CA LEU A 623 -66.95 -3.96 -37.05
C LEU A 623 -66.97 -3.15 -38.37
N ASP A 624 -66.69 -1.84 -38.33
CA ASP A 624 -66.65 -0.97 -39.52
C ASP A 624 -65.22 -0.76 -40.08
N GLU A 625 -64.20 -1.28 -39.39
CA GLU A 625 -62.79 -1.39 -39.83
C GLU A 625 -62.42 -2.86 -40.06
#